data_AF-A0A0M4JSE4-F1
#
_entry.id   AF-A0A0M4JSE4-F1
#
_cell.length_a   1.000
_cell.length_b   1.000
_cell.length_c   1.000
_cell.angle_alpha   90.00
_cell.angle_beta   90.00
_cell.angle_gamma   90.00
#
_symmetry.space_group_name_H-M   'P 1'
#
loop_
_entity.id
_entity.type
_entity.pdbx_description
1 polymer ?
#
loop_
_entity_poly.entity_id
_entity_poly.type
_entity_poly.pdbx_seq_one_letter_code
_entity_poly.pdbx_strand_id
1 'polypeptide(L)'
;VLIRLELSGPGVQYISDNQLYNSIITAHAILMIFFMVDKWRLFNHNFHTTSSPQTNNILITDDQNNNQNNNHEKIPKYTKVYVENPYANRKIILKVAKNQKGVYVWQDDKHAYVGHSINLYNRISSYFMPSILNTKARRVLRYFNKHGFNNVNLTIYIADEQCTLDEVVRLEQHFIDTLKPSLNVDLVAPKGSSGYHEPMSQKLRNKLLGFAAKQRGTPVYIYSSEDFTLLYIFESKQYMYDTIKIHHKT
;
A
#
# COMPACT_ATOMS: atom_id res chain seq x y z
N VAL A 1 17.56 -30.41 -17.76
CA VAL A 1 18.86 -29.76 -17.51
C VAL A 1 19.46 -29.22 -18.81
N LEU A 2 19.53 -30.02 -19.88
CA LEU A 2 19.95 -29.59 -21.24
C LEU A 2 19.30 -28.30 -21.76
N ILE A 3 17.98 -28.15 -21.69
CA ILE A 3 17.26 -26.93 -22.14
C ILE A 3 17.65 -25.67 -21.33
N ARG A 4 18.00 -25.81 -20.04
CA ARG A 4 18.44 -24.66 -19.23
C ARG A 4 19.85 -24.21 -19.58
N LEU A 5 20.69 -25.13 -20.08
CA LEU A 5 22.03 -24.81 -20.59
C LEU A 5 21.94 -24.08 -21.94
N GLU A 6 21.05 -24.53 -22.84
CA GLU A 6 20.81 -23.87 -24.14
C GLU A 6 20.28 -22.43 -23.99
N LEU A 7 19.45 -22.17 -22.97
CA LEU A 7 18.88 -20.84 -22.70
C LEU A 7 19.78 -19.93 -21.83
N SER A 8 20.98 -20.38 -21.43
CA SER A 8 21.84 -19.65 -20.48
C SER A 8 22.68 -18.53 -21.11
N GLY A 9 22.70 -18.41 -22.44
CA GLY A 9 23.32 -17.29 -23.14
C GLY A 9 23.07 -17.33 -24.67
N PRO A 10 22.80 -16.20 -25.33
CA PRO A 10 22.55 -16.17 -26.77
C PRO A 10 23.83 -16.49 -27.55
N GLY A 11 23.79 -17.52 -28.41
CA GLY A 11 24.85 -17.82 -29.38
C GLY A 11 25.63 -19.13 -29.16
N VAL A 12 25.27 -19.97 -28.17
CA VAL A 12 25.94 -21.26 -27.96
C VAL A 12 25.00 -22.42 -28.27
N GLN A 13 24.99 -22.85 -29.54
CA GLN A 13 24.23 -24.00 -30.00
C GLN A 13 25.04 -25.28 -29.71
N TYR A 14 24.76 -25.96 -28.60
CA TYR A 14 25.48 -27.20 -28.23
C TYR A 14 24.95 -28.43 -28.99
N ILE A 15 23.80 -28.31 -29.64
CA ILE A 15 23.16 -29.37 -30.43
C ILE A 15 23.13 -28.95 -31.89
N SER A 16 24.02 -29.52 -32.70
CA SER A 16 24.11 -29.25 -34.14
C SER A 16 22.98 -29.87 -34.97
N ASP A 17 22.22 -30.80 -34.39
CA ASP A 17 21.19 -31.56 -35.11
C ASP A 17 19.79 -30.99 -34.85
N ASN A 18 19.25 -30.31 -35.86
CA ASN A 18 17.96 -29.63 -35.82
C ASN A 18 16.79 -30.60 -35.52
N GLN A 19 16.90 -31.88 -35.89
CA GLN A 19 15.86 -32.87 -35.60
C GLN A 19 15.78 -33.21 -34.11
N LEU A 20 16.94 -33.32 -33.46
CA LEU A 20 17.02 -33.59 -32.03
C LEU A 20 16.53 -32.39 -31.22
N TYR A 21 16.87 -31.17 -31.63
CA TYR A 21 16.39 -29.94 -30.99
C TYR A 21 14.85 -29.84 -31.02
N ASN A 22 14.25 -30.05 -32.20
CA ASN A 22 12.79 -30.02 -32.37
C ASN A 22 12.11 -31.08 -31.49
N SER A 23 12.70 -32.28 -31.39
CA SER A 23 12.17 -33.37 -30.56
C SER A 23 12.22 -33.03 -29.07
N ILE A 24 13.33 -32.44 -28.60
CA ILE A 24 13.53 -32.06 -27.20
C ILE A 24 12.58 -30.93 -26.78
N ILE A 25 12.42 -29.91 -27.62
CA ILE A 25 11.50 -28.79 -27.34
C ILE A 25 10.05 -29.26 -27.35
N THR A 26 9.68 -30.14 -28.29
CA THR A 26 8.33 -30.71 -28.34
C THR A 26 8.03 -31.56 -27.10
N ALA A 27 8.97 -32.42 -26.68
CA ALA A 27 8.84 -33.20 -25.45
C ALA A 27 8.70 -32.31 -24.20
N HIS A 28 9.43 -31.18 -24.16
CA HIS A 28 9.32 -30.21 -23.08
C HIS A 28 7.94 -29.52 -23.04
N ALA A 29 7.42 -29.11 -24.19
CA ALA A 29 6.10 -28.51 -24.30
C ALA A 29 4.99 -29.47 -23.85
N ILE A 30 5.07 -30.74 -24.25
CA ILE A 30 4.11 -31.78 -23.85
C ILE A 30 4.12 -31.98 -22.32
N LEU A 31 5.30 -32.03 -21.70
CA LEU A 31 5.39 -32.11 -20.23
C LEU A 31 4.77 -30.90 -19.54
N MET A 32 4.96 -29.69 -20.07
CA MET A 32 4.34 -28.47 -19.52
C MET A 32 2.81 -28.52 -19.60
N ILE A 33 2.25 -29.05 -20.70
CA ILE A 33 0.79 -29.22 -20.88
C ILE A 33 0.25 -30.28 -19.91
N PHE A 34 0.93 -31.42 -19.76
CA PHE A 34 0.50 -32.50 -18.87
C PHE A 34 0.36 -32.03 -17.42
N PHE A 35 1.37 -31.34 -16.87
CA PHE A 35 1.32 -30.81 -15.51
C PHE A 35 0.38 -29.61 -15.32
N MET A 36 0.10 -28.83 -16.38
CA MET A 36 -0.85 -27.71 -16.32
C MET A 36 -2.30 -28.21 -16.30
N VAL A 37 -2.62 -29.21 -17.13
CA VAL A 37 -3.98 -29.79 -17.21
C VAL A 37 -4.31 -30.62 -15.98
N ASP A 38 -3.35 -31.37 -15.41
CA ASP A 38 -3.60 -32.11 -14.17
C ASP A 38 -3.89 -31.19 -12.98
N LYS A 39 -3.21 -30.05 -12.87
CA LYS A 39 -3.52 -29.03 -11.86
C LYS A 39 -4.89 -28.39 -12.08
N TRP A 40 -5.29 -28.18 -13.34
CA TRP A 40 -6.61 -27.64 -13.67
C TRP A 40 -7.73 -28.66 -13.36
N ARG A 41 -7.54 -29.95 -13.67
CA ARG A 41 -8.48 -31.03 -13.35
C ARG A 41 -8.61 -31.28 -11.84
N LEU A 42 -7.49 -31.26 -11.11
CA LEU A 42 -7.49 -31.36 -9.64
C LEU A 42 -8.11 -30.13 -8.96
N PHE A 43 -7.99 -28.94 -9.57
CA PHE A 43 -8.66 -27.73 -9.08
C PHE A 43 -10.19 -27.77 -9.31
N ASN A 44 -10.65 -28.45 -10.36
CA ASN A 44 -12.07 -28.50 -10.71
C ASN A 44 -12.86 -29.63 -10.02
N HIS A 45 -12.20 -30.65 -9.44
CA HIS A 45 -12.87 -31.81 -8.84
C HIS A 45 -13.20 -31.67 -7.33
N ASN A 46 -12.90 -30.53 -6.69
CA ASN A 46 -13.24 -30.30 -5.27
C ASN A 46 -14.55 -29.53 -5.03
N PHE A 47 -15.40 -29.37 -6.05
CA PHE A 47 -16.75 -28.82 -5.89
C PHE A 47 -17.79 -29.93 -5.76
N HIS A 48 -17.76 -30.63 -4.62
CA HIS A 48 -18.94 -31.22 -4.00
C HIS A 48 -18.64 -31.50 -2.53
N THR A 49 -18.56 -30.44 -1.74
CA THR A 49 -18.75 -30.56 -0.29
C THR A 49 -20.22 -30.32 0.00
N THR A 50 -20.89 -31.39 0.42
CA THR A 50 -22.21 -31.40 1.02
C THR A 50 -22.35 -30.26 2.02
N SER A 51 -23.24 -29.32 1.71
CA SER A 51 -23.63 -28.22 2.59
C SER A 51 -24.50 -28.78 3.72
N SER A 52 -23.89 -29.01 4.89
CA SER A 52 -24.61 -28.91 6.15
C SER A 52 -24.83 -27.42 6.45
N PRO A 53 -26.07 -26.94 6.69
CA PRO A 53 -26.29 -25.55 7.03
C PRO A 53 -25.88 -25.34 8.49
N GLN A 54 -24.65 -24.89 8.73
CA GLN A 54 -24.31 -24.19 9.96
C GLN A 54 -24.42 -22.69 9.68
N THR A 55 -25.46 -22.12 10.28
CA THR A 55 -25.79 -20.70 10.38
C THR A 55 -24.60 -19.91 10.89
N ASN A 56 -23.90 -19.22 10.00
CA ASN A 56 -23.01 -18.12 10.35
C ASN A 56 -23.68 -16.84 9.87
N ASN A 57 -24.00 -15.96 10.82
CA ASN A 57 -24.67 -14.69 10.60
C ASN A 57 -23.83 -13.78 9.70
N ILE A 58 -24.00 -13.91 8.39
CA ILE A 58 -23.57 -12.94 7.39
C ILE A 58 -24.65 -11.87 7.37
N LEU A 59 -24.46 -10.80 8.12
CA LEU A 59 -25.33 -9.62 8.04
C LEU A 59 -24.92 -8.80 6.82
N ILE A 60 -25.57 -9.05 5.69
CA ILE A 60 -25.54 -8.15 4.52
C ILE A 60 -26.53 -7.03 4.84
N THR A 61 -26.02 -5.89 5.30
CA THR A 61 -26.83 -4.66 5.40
C THR A 61 -26.63 -3.88 4.11
N ASP A 62 -27.61 -3.93 3.23
CA ASP A 62 -27.77 -2.93 2.16
C ASP A 62 -28.33 -1.66 2.81
N ASP A 63 -27.45 -0.74 3.23
CA ASP A 63 -27.87 0.59 3.67
C ASP A 63 -28.35 1.40 2.45
N GLN A 64 -29.63 1.22 2.11
CA GLN A 64 -30.36 2.07 1.18
C GLN A 64 -30.69 3.40 1.87
N ASN A 65 -29.72 4.32 1.93
CA ASN A 65 -29.99 5.71 2.29
C ASN A 65 -30.62 6.45 1.09
N ASN A 66 -31.95 6.42 1.03
CA ASN A 66 -32.76 7.35 0.25
C ASN A 66 -33.17 8.52 1.16
N ASN A 67 -32.50 9.68 1.04
CA ASN A 67 -33.23 10.94 1.07
C ASN A 67 -32.49 12.15 0.49
N GLN A 68 -33.33 13.11 0.10
CA GLN A 68 -33.21 14.20 -0.88
C GLN A 68 -32.06 15.23 -0.77
N ASN A 69 -31.66 15.67 -1.97
CA ASN A 69 -31.26 17.02 -2.40
C ASN A 69 -30.55 17.95 -1.41
N ASN A 70 -29.23 18.07 -1.62
CA ASN A 70 -28.46 19.32 -1.67
C ASN A 70 -27.19 19.03 -2.49
N ASN A 71 -26.54 20.03 -3.09
CA ASN A 71 -25.29 19.91 -3.86
C ASN A 71 -24.10 19.46 -2.98
N HIS A 72 -24.18 18.26 -2.41
CA HIS A 72 -23.14 17.56 -1.68
C HIS A 72 -22.66 16.41 -2.54
N GLU A 73 -21.34 16.30 -2.71
CA GLU A 73 -20.68 15.20 -3.40
C GLU A 73 -21.28 13.86 -2.96
N LYS A 74 -21.96 13.19 -3.88
CA LYS A 74 -22.67 11.94 -3.60
C LYS A 74 -21.64 10.88 -3.20
N ILE A 75 -21.81 10.31 -2.01
CA ILE A 75 -20.96 9.22 -1.52
C ILE A 75 -21.10 8.04 -2.50
N PRO A 76 -19.99 7.43 -2.94
CA PRO A 76 -20.04 6.28 -3.83
C PRO A 76 -20.80 5.12 -3.18
N LYS A 77 -21.54 4.34 -3.98
CA LYS A 77 -22.19 3.12 -3.49
C LYS A 77 -21.13 2.07 -3.13
N TYR A 78 -21.37 1.34 -2.05
CA TYR A 78 -20.46 0.31 -1.57
C TYR A 78 -21.22 -0.86 -0.92
N THR A 79 -20.57 -2.03 -0.91
CA THR A 79 -20.99 -3.21 -0.14
C THR A 79 -20.09 -3.36 1.08
N LYS A 80 -20.68 -3.47 2.27
CA LYS A 80 -19.96 -3.63 3.54
C LYS A 80 -19.79 -5.11 3.88
N VAL A 81 -18.58 -5.51 4.25
CA VAL A 81 -18.26 -6.85 4.72
C VAL A 81 -17.47 -6.76 6.02
N TYR A 82 -17.97 -7.39 7.08
CA TYR A 82 -17.28 -7.48 8.37
C TYR A 82 -16.56 -8.81 8.52
N VAL A 83 -15.32 -8.76 9.00
CA VAL A 83 -14.47 -9.93 9.24
C VAL A 83 -13.89 -9.84 10.65
N GLU A 84 -14.43 -10.64 11.55
CA GLU A 84 -13.88 -10.86 12.89
C GLU A 84 -12.61 -11.71 12.81
N ASN A 85 -11.63 -11.44 13.68
CA ASN A 85 -10.33 -12.11 13.71
C ASN A 85 -9.76 -12.41 12.30
N PRO A 86 -9.45 -11.36 11.53
CA PRO A 86 -9.08 -11.45 10.12
C PRO A 86 -7.77 -12.22 9.89
N TYR A 87 -6.92 -12.39 10.91
CA TYR A 87 -5.73 -13.23 10.82
C TYR A 87 -6.07 -14.72 10.72
N ALA A 88 -7.06 -15.19 11.48
CA ALA A 88 -7.57 -16.56 11.35
C ALA A 88 -8.44 -16.72 10.08
N ASN A 89 -9.24 -15.70 9.78
CA ASN A 89 -10.27 -15.74 8.73
C ASN A 89 -9.81 -15.23 7.35
N ARG A 90 -8.51 -15.42 7.02
CA ARG A 90 -7.92 -14.97 5.74
C ARG A 90 -8.61 -15.50 4.48
N LYS A 91 -9.22 -16.68 4.54
CA LYS A 91 -9.96 -17.26 3.41
C LYS A 91 -11.20 -16.44 3.03
N ILE A 92 -11.85 -15.82 4.02
CA ILE A 92 -13.00 -14.94 3.79
C ILE A 92 -12.52 -13.70 3.03
N ILE A 93 -11.42 -13.10 3.48
CA ILE A 93 -10.79 -11.94 2.83
C ILE A 93 -10.44 -12.26 1.36
N LEU A 94 -9.85 -13.43 1.09
CA LEU A 94 -9.57 -13.87 -0.27
C LEU A 94 -10.84 -13.97 -1.12
N LYS A 95 -11.94 -14.48 -0.56
CA LYS A 95 -13.20 -14.64 -1.31
C LYS A 95 -13.83 -13.30 -1.66
N VAL A 96 -13.83 -12.34 -0.73
CA VAL A 96 -14.57 -11.08 -0.88
C VAL A 96 -13.75 -9.96 -1.49
N ALA A 97 -12.43 -9.92 -1.26
CA ALA A 97 -11.59 -8.77 -1.63
C ALA A 97 -10.78 -8.99 -2.92
N LYS A 98 -10.80 -10.20 -3.50
CA LYS A 98 -10.00 -10.52 -4.69
C LYS A 98 -10.53 -9.77 -5.90
N ASN A 99 -9.64 -9.06 -6.59
CA ASN A 99 -9.95 -8.18 -7.72
C ASN A 99 -10.96 -7.06 -7.40
N GLN A 100 -11.15 -6.75 -6.12
CA GLN A 100 -12.04 -5.68 -5.68
C GLN A 100 -11.24 -4.44 -5.28
N LYS A 101 -11.85 -3.28 -5.51
CA LYS A 101 -11.36 -1.96 -5.08
C LYS A 101 -12.29 -1.39 -4.02
N GLY A 102 -11.76 -0.48 -3.19
CA GLY A 102 -12.55 0.20 -2.18
C GLY A 102 -11.74 0.59 -0.95
N VAL A 103 -12.41 0.64 0.19
CA VAL A 103 -11.85 1.07 1.47
C VAL A 103 -11.86 -0.09 2.46
N TYR A 104 -10.85 -0.16 3.33
CA TYR A 104 -10.80 -1.10 4.44
C TYR A 104 -10.49 -0.36 5.73
N VAL A 105 -11.10 -0.85 6.81
CA VAL A 105 -10.99 -0.27 8.14
C VAL A 105 -10.55 -1.37 9.10
N TRP A 106 -9.39 -1.17 9.70
CA TRP A 106 -8.94 -1.97 10.84
C TRP A 106 -9.39 -1.28 12.11
N GLN A 107 -10.03 -2.01 13.02
CA GLN A 107 -10.56 -1.43 14.24
C GLN A 107 -10.36 -2.36 15.44
N ASP A 108 -9.92 -1.77 16.53
CA ASP A 108 -9.84 -2.29 17.90
C ASP A 108 -10.72 -1.36 18.78
N ASP A 109 -10.92 -1.70 20.05
CA ASP A 109 -11.78 -0.96 20.97
C ASP A 109 -11.41 0.53 21.09
N LYS A 110 -10.13 0.86 20.93
CA LYS A 110 -9.58 2.22 21.11
C LYS A 110 -8.93 2.80 19.86
N HIS A 111 -8.66 1.96 18.86
CA HIS A 111 -7.84 2.37 17.73
C HIS A 111 -8.49 1.97 16.42
N ALA A 112 -8.38 2.85 15.44
CA ALA A 112 -8.84 2.57 14.09
C ALA A 112 -7.81 3.04 13.07
N TYR A 113 -7.75 2.35 11.94
CA TYR A 113 -7.01 2.72 10.75
C TYR A 113 -7.91 2.57 9.52
N VAL A 114 -7.94 3.60 8.69
CA VAL A 114 -8.65 3.59 7.40
C VAL A 114 -7.63 3.61 6.27
N GLY A 115 -7.84 2.79 5.25
CA GLY A 115 -7.03 2.81 4.03
C GLY A 115 -7.84 2.44 2.80
N HIS A 116 -7.46 2.97 1.63
CA HIS A 116 -8.04 2.54 0.35
C HIS A 116 -7.10 1.65 -0.47
N SER A 117 -7.67 0.95 -1.46
CA SER A 117 -6.87 0.28 -2.50
C SER A 117 -7.69 -0.03 -3.75
N ILE A 118 -7.00 -0.06 -4.90
CA ILE A 118 -7.50 -0.64 -6.15
C ILE A 118 -7.50 -2.18 -6.07
N ASN A 119 -6.59 -2.77 -5.30
CA ASN A 119 -6.51 -4.22 -5.09
C ASN A 119 -6.57 -4.51 -3.59
N LEU A 120 -7.80 -4.57 -3.07
CA LEU A 120 -8.09 -4.77 -1.65
C LEU A 120 -7.42 -6.03 -1.11
N TYR A 121 -7.53 -7.16 -1.83
CA TYR A 121 -6.91 -8.41 -1.37
C TYR A 121 -5.40 -8.28 -1.17
N ASN A 122 -4.66 -7.76 -2.15
CA ASN A 122 -3.21 -7.62 -2.03
C ASN A 122 -2.83 -6.66 -0.90
N ARG A 123 -3.55 -5.53 -0.80
CA ARG A 123 -3.27 -4.52 0.22
C ARG A 123 -3.54 -5.05 1.62
N ILE A 124 -4.70 -5.66 1.86
CA ILE A 124 -5.08 -6.23 3.15
C ILE A 124 -4.14 -7.40 3.50
N SER A 125 -3.85 -8.27 2.54
CA SER A 125 -2.97 -9.43 2.76
C SER A 125 -1.54 -9.03 3.13
N SER A 126 -1.05 -7.90 2.60
CA SER A 126 0.31 -7.41 2.90
C SER A 126 0.55 -7.14 4.38
N TYR A 127 -0.49 -6.77 5.15
CA TYR A 127 -0.37 -6.56 6.60
C TYR A 127 -0.01 -7.84 7.35
N PHE A 128 -0.41 -9.01 6.84
CA PHE A 128 -0.09 -10.30 7.45
C PHE A 128 1.29 -10.82 7.07
N MET A 129 1.97 -10.20 6.11
CA MET A 129 3.30 -10.66 5.66
C MET A 129 4.38 -10.15 6.61
N PRO A 130 5.18 -11.03 7.25
CA PRO A 130 6.23 -10.60 8.18
C PRO A 130 7.24 -9.63 7.55
N SER A 131 7.58 -9.81 6.26
CA SER A 131 8.50 -8.95 5.53
C SER A 131 8.04 -7.49 5.46
N ILE A 132 6.72 -7.25 5.37
CA ILE A 132 6.14 -5.91 5.34
C ILE A 132 5.88 -5.42 6.76
N LEU A 133 5.33 -6.28 7.62
CA LEU A 133 5.00 -5.96 9.01
C LEU A 133 6.23 -5.49 9.81
N ASN A 134 7.39 -6.11 9.57
CA ASN A 134 8.63 -5.80 10.27
C ASN A 134 9.27 -4.47 9.84
N THR A 135 8.88 -3.90 8.69
CA THR A 135 9.41 -2.59 8.24
C THR A 135 9.04 -1.45 9.19
N LYS A 136 7.92 -1.56 9.91
CA LYS A 136 7.42 -0.55 10.87
C LYS A 136 7.25 0.86 10.29
N ALA A 137 7.21 0.98 8.96
CA ALA A 137 7.19 2.26 8.26
C ALA A 137 5.94 3.10 8.57
N ARG A 138 4.79 2.45 8.77
CA ARG A 138 3.49 3.11 9.06
C ARG A 138 3.05 2.87 10.51
N ARG A 139 2.27 3.80 11.07
CA ARG A 139 1.70 3.68 12.43
C ARG A 139 0.92 2.38 12.63
N VAL A 140 0.07 2.02 11.66
CA VAL A 140 -0.69 0.76 11.67
C VAL A 140 0.21 -0.48 11.69
N LEU A 141 1.33 -0.48 10.96
CA LEU A 141 2.28 -1.60 10.97
C LEU A 141 3.00 -1.71 12.31
N ARG A 142 3.37 -0.58 12.93
CA ARG A 142 3.94 -0.58 14.29
C ARG A 142 2.96 -1.10 15.32
N TYR A 143 1.69 -0.72 15.20
CA TYR A 143 0.62 -1.20 16.08
C TYR A 143 0.46 -2.72 15.96
N PHE A 144 0.30 -3.27 14.76
CA PHE A 144 0.20 -4.72 14.56
C PHE A 144 1.45 -5.48 14.97
N ASN A 145 2.65 -4.91 14.75
CA ASN A 145 3.89 -5.55 15.19
C ASN A 145 3.97 -5.64 16.73
N LYS A 146 3.39 -4.66 17.45
CA LYS A 146 3.40 -4.60 18.91
C LYS A 146 2.28 -5.42 19.57
N HIS A 147 1.08 -5.40 19.00
CA HIS A 147 -0.13 -5.95 19.61
C HIS A 147 -0.66 -7.21 18.93
N GLY A 148 -0.15 -7.55 17.74
CA GLY A 148 -0.67 -8.64 16.93
C GLY A 148 -2.03 -8.29 16.29
N PHE A 149 -2.82 -9.33 15.99
CA PHE A 149 -4.10 -9.22 15.28
C PHE A 149 -5.31 -9.76 16.08
N ASN A 150 -5.11 -10.24 17.31
CA ASN A 150 -6.14 -10.99 18.05
C ASN A 150 -7.37 -10.15 18.40
N ASN A 151 -7.18 -8.87 18.71
CA ASN A 151 -8.26 -7.95 19.12
C ASN A 151 -8.60 -6.93 18.01
N VAL A 152 -8.24 -7.25 16.77
CA VAL A 152 -8.44 -6.32 15.66
C VAL A 152 -9.46 -6.93 14.72
N ASN A 153 -10.51 -6.18 14.43
CA ASN A 153 -11.52 -6.52 13.44
C ASN A 153 -11.26 -5.77 12.13
N LEU A 154 -11.71 -6.36 11.03
CA LEU A 154 -11.57 -5.78 9.69
C LEU A 154 -12.95 -5.57 9.08
N THR A 155 -13.23 -4.33 8.69
CA THR A 155 -14.40 -4.01 7.86
C THR A 155 -13.92 -3.61 6.47
N ILE A 156 -14.50 -4.22 5.43
CA ILE A 156 -14.17 -3.97 4.03
C ILE A 156 -15.39 -3.32 3.37
N TYR A 157 -15.18 -2.18 2.73
CA TYR A 157 -16.16 -1.46 1.95
C TYR A 157 -15.78 -1.58 0.48
N ILE A 158 -16.42 -2.53 -0.20
CA ILE A 158 -16.18 -2.82 -1.62
C ILE A 158 -16.92 -1.77 -2.44
N ALA A 159 -16.19 -0.99 -3.23
CA ALA A 159 -16.79 0.00 -4.11
C ALA A 159 -17.37 -0.67 -5.36
N ASP A 160 -18.39 -0.04 -5.95
CA ASP A 160 -18.99 -0.51 -7.20
C ASP A 160 -17.95 -0.65 -8.34
N GLU A 161 -18.19 -1.56 -9.29
CA GLU A 161 -17.27 -1.85 -10.38
C GLU A 161 -16.99 -0.61 -11.24
N GLN A 162 -18.00 0.26 -11.41
CA GLN A 162 -17.87 1.50 -12.19
C GLN A 162 -17.18 2.64 -11.43
N CYS A 163 -16.86 2.46 -10.15
CA CYS A 163 -16.34 3.52 -9.31
C CYS A 163 -14.92 3.95 -9.74
N THR A 164 -14.69 5.25 -9.90
CA THR A 164 -13.37 5.79 -10.25
C THR A 164 -12.40 5.77 -9.06
N LEU A 165 -11.10 5.92 -9.30
CA LEU A 165 -10.12 6.00 -8.21
C LEU A 165 -10.40 7.21 -7.30
N ASP A 166 -10.74 8.36 -7.89
CA ASP A 166 -11.04 9.58 -7.13
C ASP A 166 -12.25 9.40 -6.22
N GLU A 167 -13.26 8.64 -6.67
CA GLU A 167 -14.41 8.29 -5.84
C GLU A 167 -14.00 7.38 -4.66
N VAL A 168 -13.14 6.40 -4.88
CA VAL A 168 -12.62 5.54 -3.80
C VAL A 168 -11.80 6.35 -2.79
N VAL A 169 -11.01 7.33 -3.24
CA VAL A 169 -10.26 8.26 -2.38
C VAL A 169 -11.22 9.17 -1.60
N ARG A 170 -12.29 9.68 -2.23
CA ARG A 170 -13.34 10.44 -1.52
C ARG A 170 -14.05 9.60 -0.46
N LEU A 171 -14.30 8.32 -0.76
CA LEU A 171 -14.88 7.39 0.20
C LEU A 171 -13.95 7.15 1.40
N GLU A 172 -12.64 7.05 1.17
CA GLU A 172 -11.64 6.97 2.25
C GLU A 172 -11.69 8.21 3.13
N GLN A 173 -11.70 9.40 2.52
CA GLN A 173 -11.79 10.68 3.23
C GLN A 173 -13.04 10.73 4.10
N HIS A 174 -14.20 10.35 3.55
CA HIS A 174 -15.45 10.29 4.29
C HIS A 174 -15.34 9.42 5.56
N PHE A 175 -14.69 8.25 5.48
CA PHE A 175 -14.48 7.39 6.65
C PHE A 175 -13.44 7.94 7.62
N ILE A 176 -12.39 8.61 7.14
CA ILE A 176 -11.42 9.28 8.01
C ILE A 176 -12.09 10.40 8.82
N ASP A 177 -12.91 11.22 8.16
CA ASP A 177 -13.63 12.34 8.81
C ASP A 177 -14.65 11.83 9.83
N THR A 178 -15.35 10.75 9.49
CA THR A 178 -16.38 10.16 10.36
C THR A 178 -15.78 9.43 11.55
N LEU A 179 -14.77 8.57 11.35
CA LEU A 179 -14.23 7.68 12.39
C LEU A 179 -13.09 8.32 13.20
N LYS A 180 -12.46 9.37 12.68
CA LYS A 180 -11.27 10.02 13.27
C LYS A 180 -10.20 8.99 13.72
N PRO A 181 -9.72 8.16 12.79
CA PRO A 181 -8.90 7.00 13.10
C PRO A 181 -7.56 7.38 13.73
N SER A 182 -7.31 6.89 14.95
CA SER A 182 -6.10 7.23 15.72
C SER A 182 -4.81 6.68 15.12
N LEU A 183 -4.86 5.68 14.23
CA LEU A 183 -3.67 5.11 13.59
C LEU A 183 -3.33 5.76 12.24
N ASN A 184 -4.20 6.60 11.68
CA ASN A 184 -3.84 7.44 10.54
C ASN A 184 -2.96 8.61 11.03
N VAL A 185 -1.94 8.97 10.26
CA VAL A 185 -1.09 10.14 10.56
C VAL A 185 -1.71 11.36 9.90
N ASP A 186 -1.98 11.25 8.60
CA ASP A 186 -2.62 12.27 7.81
C ASP A 186 -4.14 12.04 7.87
N LEU A 187 -4.87 13.11 8.22
CA LEU A 187 -6.33 13.12 8.21
C LEU A 187 -6.89 13.49 6.83
N VAL A 188 -6.00 13.73 5.86
CA VAL A 188 -6.36 13.94 4.45
C VAL A 188 -5.93 12.70 3.68
N ALA A 189 -6.88 12.11 2.95
CA ALA A 189 -6.68 10.95 2.11
C ALA A 189 -5.65 11.26 1.00
N PRO A 190 -4.62 10.42 0.83
CA PRO A 190 -3.65 10.63 -0.23
C PRO A 190 -4.32 10.44 -1.58
N LYS A 191 -4.06 11.36 -2.52
CA LYS A 191 -4.57 11.28 -3.91
C LYS A 191 -4.06 10.06 -4.70
N GLY A 192 -3.09 9.31 -4.16
CA GLY A 192 -2.47 8.16 -4.80
C GLY A 192 -2.69 6.82 -4.09
N SER A 193 -2.85 5.76 -4.88
CA SER A 193 -3.02 4.35 -4.44
C SER A 193 -1.82 3.76 -3.66
N SER A 194 -0.67 4.45 -3.69
CA SER A 194 0.59 3.93 -3.16
C SER A 194 0.64 3.94 -1.61
N GLY A 195 -0.20 4.76 -0.97
CA GLY A 195 -0.18 4.96 0.49
C GLY A 195 1.18 5.44 1.01
N TYR A 196 1.94 6.13 0.16
CA TYR A 196 3.12 6.91 0.52
C TYR A 196 2.70 8.39 0.58
N HIS A 197 3.26 9.12 1.53
CA HIS A 197 2.97 10.54 1.68
C HIS A 197 3.41 11.29 0.43
N GLU A 198 2.67 12.33 0.06
CA GLU A 198 3.24 13.32 -0.86
C GLU A 198 4.47 13.94 -0.19
N PRO A 199 5.58 14.10 -0.91
CA PRO A 199 6.76 14.75 -0.35
C PRO A 199 6.37 16.15 0.11
N MET A 200 6.91 16.57 1.25
CA MET A 200 6.71 17.91 1.79
C MET A 200 6.94 18.95 0.69
N SER A 201 6.01 19.91 0.55
CA SER A 201 6.16 20.97 -0.46
C SER A 201 7.47 21.72 -0.25
N GLN A 202 8.17 22.04 -1.35
CA GLN A 202 9.48 22.69 -1.27
C GLN A 202 9.43 24.01 -0.49
N LYS A 203 8.32 24.76 -0.61
CA LYS A 203 8.07 25.99 0.16
C LYS A 203 8.00 25.72 1.66
N LEU A 204 7.28 24.69 2.10
CA LEU A 204 7.18 24.33 3.51
C LEU A 204 8.51 23.78 4.04
N ARG A 205 9.20 22.98 3.23
CA ARG A 205 10.55 22.47 3.55
C ARG A 205 11.52 23.62 3.79
N ASN A 206 11.59 24.59 2.88
CA ASN A 206 12.46 25.76 3.02
C ASN A 206 12.08 26.59 4.27
N LYS A 207 10.78 26.75 4.54
CA LYS A 207 10.30 27.44 5.74
C LYS A 207 10.76 26.73 7.02
N LEU A 208 10.56 25.41 7.11
CA LEU A 208 10.96 24.61 8.29
C LEU A 208 12.47 24.55 8.46
N LEU A 209 13.24 24.45 7.38
CA LEU A 209 14.71 24.56 7.41
C LEU A 209 15.15 25.93 7.94
N GLY A 210 14.50 27.02 7.51
CA GLY A 210 14.76 28.36 8.03
C GLY A 210 14.46 28.49 9.53
N PHE A 211 13.32 27.97 10.00
CA PHE A 211 13.01 27.95 11.43
C PHE A 211 13.99 27.09 12.24
N ALA A 212 14.37 25.93 11.72
CA ALA A 212 15.33 25.05 12.37
C ALA A 212 16.72 25.69 12.43
N ALA A 213 17.17 26.36 11.35
CA ALA A 213 18.41 27.13 11.35
C ALA A 213 18.36 28.25 12.40
N LYS A 214 17.25 28.98 12.50
CA LYS A 214 17.09 30.07 13.47
C LYS A 214 17.05 29.60 14.93
N GLN A 215 16.47 28.43 15.21
CA GLN A 215 16.31 27.94 16.58
C GLN A 215 17.41 26.98 17.05
N ARG A 216 18.05 26.24 16.13
CA ARG A 216 19.05 25.20 16.44
C ARG A 216 20.34 25.35 15.64
N GLY A 217 20.39 26.23 14.65
CA GLY A 217 21.59 26.50 13.88
C GLY A 217 22.58 27.33 14.70
N THR A 218 23.85 27.09 14.48
CA THR A 218 24.91 27.98 14.97
C THR A 218 25.04 29.13 13.97
N PRO A 219 24.74 30.39 14.38
CA PRO A 219 24.86 31.53 13.49
C PRO A 219 26.33 31.75 13.10
N VAL A 220 26.56 32.26 11.89
CA VAL A 220 27.89 32.62 11.40
C VAL A 220 27.95 34.12 11.21
N TYR A 221 28.91 34.75 11.89
CA TYR A 221 29.14 36.20 11.86
C TYR A 221 30.29 36.49 10.89
N ILE A 222 30.07 37.41 9.95
CA ILE A 222 31.09 37.88 9.03
C ILE A 222 31.51 39.28 9.45
N TYR A 223 32.80 39.42 9.72
CA TYR A 223 33.42 40.69 10.09
C TYR A 223 34.31 41.20 8.96
N SER A 224 34.42 42.51 8.86
CA SER A 224 35.44 43.19 8.06
C SER A 224 36.83 42.85 8.61
N SER A 225 37.79 42.61 7.72
CA SER A 225 39.17 42.30 8.11
C SER A 225 39.98 43.51 8.59
N GLU A 226 39.53 44.72 8.24
CA GLU A 226 40.28 45.96 8.51
C GLU A 226 39.97 46.55 9.89
N ASP A 227 38.69 46.54 10.27
CA ASP A 227 38.18 47.22 11.47
C ASP A 227 37.33 46.30 12.36
N PHE A 228 37.22 45.01 12.04
CA PHE A 228 36.40 44.03 12.76
C PHE A 228 34.93 44.44 12.89
N THR A 229 34.42 45.29 12.00
CA THR A 229 33.00 45.64 11.98
C THR A 229 32.16 44.48 11.49
N LEU A 230 31.02 44.24 12.14
CA LEU A 230 30.10 43.17 11.75
C LEU A 230 29.39 43.55 10.44
N LEU A 231 29.65 42.79 9.38
CA LEU A 231 29.09 43.03 8.05
C LEU A 231 27.76 42.29 7.86
N TYR A 232 27.68 41.03 8.31
CA TYR A 232 26.51 40.19 8.09
C TYR A 232 26.42 39.04 9.09
N ILE A 233 25.19 38.57 9.35
CA ILE A 233 24.92 37.39 10.17
C ILE A 233 24.14 36.37 9.33
N PHE A 234 24.69 35.17 9.18
CA PHE A 234 24.00 34.03 8.60
C PHE A 234 23.39 33.17 9.69
N GLU A 235 22.14 32.72 9.48
CA GLU A 235 21.42 31.84 10.41
C GLU A 235 22.04 30.44 10.54
N SER A 236 22.82 29.99 9.54
CA SER A 236 23.59 28.74 9.62
C SER A 236 24.74 28.70 8.61
N LYS A 237 25.72 27.84 8.86
CA LYS A 237 26.85 27.56 7.96
C LYS A 237 26.42 27.07 6.57
N GLN A 238 25.41 26.20 6.49
CA GLN A 238 24.91 25.70 5.19
C GLN A 238 24.23 26.82 4.40
N TYR A 239 23.41 27.63 5.07
CA TYR A 239 22.76 28.79 4.44
C TYR A 239 23.79 29.80 3.89
N MET A 240 24.88 30.02 4.63
CA MET A 240 26.00 30.83 4.16
C MET A 240 26.62 30.25 2.87
N TYR A 241 26.90 28.95 2.84
CA TYR A 241 27.48 28.29 1.67
C TYR A 241 26.59 28.38 0.43
N ASP A 242 25.30 28.10 0.58
CA ASP A 242 24.33 28.17 -0.51
C ASP A 242 24.17 29.61 -1.03
N THR A 243 24.22 30.61 -0.13
CA THR A 243 24.03 32.03 -0.47
C THR A 243 25.26 32.65 -1.12
N ILE A 244 26.46 32.41 -0.58
CA ILE A 244 27.72 32.98 -1.09
C ILE A 244 28.29 32.14 -2.26
N LYS A 245 27.68 30.97 -2.56
CA LYS A 245 28.13 30.04 -3.61
C LYS A 245 29.62 29.67 -3.50
N ILE A 246 30.13 29.58 -2.28
CA ILE A 246 31.51 29.18 -2.02
C ILE A 246 31.63 27.68 -2.21
N HIS A 247 32.59 27.25 -3.03
CA HIS A 247 32.88 25.84 -3.19
C HIS A 247 33.40 25.28 -1.85
N HIS A 248 32.69 24.31 -1.28
CA HIS A 248 33.11 23.64 -0.05
C HIS A 248 33.22 22.14 -0.28
N LYS A 249 34.11 21.49 0.46
CA LYS A 249 34.19 20.03 0.52
C LYS A 249 33.33 19.58 1.71
N THR A 250 32.37 18.72 1.44
CA THR A 250 31.47 18.13 2.45
C THR A 250 32.19 17.07 3.27
#